data_AF-A0A0F7CZ89-F1
#
_entry.id   AF-A0A0F7CZ89-F1
#
_cell.length_a   1.000
_cell.length_b   1.000
_cell.length_c   1.000
_cell.angle_alpha   90.00
_cell.angle_beta   90.00
_cell.angle_gamma   90.00
#
_symmetry.space_group_name_H-M   'P 1'
#
loop_
_entity.id
_entity.type
_entity.pdbx_description
1 polymer ?
#
loop_
_entity_poly.entity_id
_entity_poly.type
_entity_poly.pdbx_seq_one_letter_code
_entity_poly.pdbx_strand_id
1 'polypeptide(L)'
;MAQAMASMTGLVQGSLLGGSTRLNAPATSARRSAFAVRAQQQHQDPADSETSSRRAMISLVATGLASASFVQAVLAEGRPIKVGPPPPPSGGLTGTLNSDEARDLDLPLKERFYLQPLTPEQAAQRAKVSAQEIVGVKSLVEKKAWPYVQNDLRLRASYLRYDLNTVIAAKPKEEKKSLKELSGKLFETINNLDYAAKVKSSSQAEKYYAETVSALNDVLAKLG
;
A
#
# COMPACT_ATOMS: atom_id res chain seq x y z
N MET A 1 -10.18 -46.01 -36.65
CA MET A 1 -10.53 -46.74 -35.43
C MET A 1 -9.26 -46.85 -34.59
N ALA A 2 -9.27 -46.21 -33.44
CA ALA A 2 -8.15 -46.12 -32.51
C ALA A 2 -8.37 -47.09 -31.34
N GLN A 3 -7.27 -47.35 -30.62
CA GLN A 3 -7.12 -48.00 -29.32
C GLN A 3 -6.79 -49.50 -29.31
N ALA A 4 -5.56 -49.78 -28.88
CA ALA A 4 -5.13 -51.05 -28.31
C ALA A 4 -4.82 -50.80 -26.83
N MET A 5 -5.37 -51.67 -25.98
CA MET A 5 -5.13 -51.74 -24.54
C MET A 5 -3.93 -52.63 -24.22
N ALA A 6 -3.21 -52.32 -23.14
CA ALA A 6 -2.63 -53.33 -22.24
C ALA A 6 -2.12 -52.67 -20.94
N SER A 7 -2.69 -53.09 -19.81
CA SER A 7 -2.20 -52.91 -18.44
C SER A 7 -1.10 -53.91 -18.12
N MET A 8 -0.12 -53.56 -17.28
CA MET A 8 0.59 -54.50 -16.40
C MET A 8 0.87 -53.86 -15.02
N THR A 9 0.28 -54.50 -14.00
CA THR A 9 0.71 -54.65 -12.60
C THR A 9 2.22 -54.97 -12.50
N GLY A 10 3.03 -54.60 -11.50
CA GLY A 10 2.85 -54.35 -10.07
C GLY A 10 3.93 -55.18 -9.33
N LEU A 11 4.73 -54.58 -8.45
CA LEU A 11 5.50 -55.30 -7.43
C LEU A 11 5.83 -54.39 -6.22
N VAL A 12 5.59 -54.95 -5.04
CA VAL A 12 5.65 -54.42 -3.68
C VAL A 12 6.86 -55.01 -2.96
N GLN A 13 7.54 -54.26 -2.09
CA GLN A 13 8.05 -54.66 -0.75
C GLN A 13 8.82 -53.46 -0.15
N GLY A 14 8.37 -52.80 0.93
CA GLY A 14 8.77 -53.04 2.34
C GLY A 14 10.00 -52.19 2.72
N SER A 15 10.22 -51.62 3.91
CA SER A 15 9.55 -51.62 5.21
C SER A 15 10.29 -50.61 6.11
N LEU A 16 9.55 -49.87 6.96
CA LEU A 16 9.89 -49.36 8.32
C LEU A 16 11.18 -48.53 8.57
N LEU A 17 11.00 -47.37 9.25
CA LEU A 17 11.50 -47.06 10.62
C LEU A 17 11.47 -45.54 10.93
N GLY A 18 10.77 -45.18 12.02
CA GLY A 18 10.96 -44.06 12.99
C GLY A 18 11.23 -42.64 12.48
N GLY A 19 10.79 -41.54 13.09
CA GLY A 19 10.18 -41.27 14.38
C GLY A 19 10.55 -39.82 14.77
N SER A 20 9.54 -39.00 15.07
CA SER A 20 9.56 -37.82 15.95
C SER A 20 10.26 -36.48 15.56
N THR A 21 9.39 -35.46 15.47
CA THR A 21 9.47 -34.08 16.03
C THR A 21 10.48 -33.06 15.47
N ARG A 22 10.01 -31.90 14.98
CA ARG A 22 9.86 -30.61 15.72
C ARG A 22 9.53 -29.44 14.76
N LEU A 23 8.74 -28.50 15.27
CA LEU A 23 8.35 -27.21 14.70
C LEU A 23 9.56 -26.25 14.64
N ASN A 24 9.70 -25.42 13.60
CA ASN A 24 10.11 -24.01 13.78
C ASN A 24 9.88 -23.14 12.53
N ALA A 25 9.28 -21.97 12.75
CA ALA A 25 9.03 -20.90 11.77
C ALA A 25 10.18 -19.84 11.83
N PRO A 26 10.17 -18.78 10.98
CA PRO A 26 11.36 -18.17 10.39
C PRO A 26 11.93 -16.97 11.17
N ALA A 27 13.17 -16.56 10.84
CA ALA A 27 13.70 -15.25 11.20
C ALA A 27 14.49 -14.61 10.04
N THR A 28 14.15 -13.35 9.79
CA THR A 28 14.68 -12.41 8.81
C THR A 28 16.12 -12.00 9.13
N SER A 29 17.00 -12.03 8.13
CA SER A 29 18.39 -11.57 8.25
C SER A 29 18.48 -10.05 8.04
N ALA A 30 18.73 -9.31 9.13
CA ALA A 30 19.09 -7.90 9.10
C ALA A 30 20.63 -7.78 8.97
N ARG A 31 21.11 -7.17 7.88
CA ARG A 31 22.54 -6.83 7.69
C ARG A 31 22.92 -5.67 8.61
N ARG A 32 23.90 -5.88 9.51
CA ARG A 32 24.65 -4.80 10.16
C ARG A 32 25.97 -4.59 9.42
N SER A 33 26.21 -3.37 8.97
CA SER A 33 27.50 -2.91 8.45
C SER A 33 28.43 -2.60 9.62
N ALA A 34 29.63 -3.17 9.65
CA ALA A 34 30.69 -2.83 10.59
C ALA A 34 31.95 -2.43 9.80
N PHE A 35 32.45 -1.22 10.06
CA PHE A 35 33.68 -0.66 9.48
C PHE A 35 34.82 -0.82 10.50
N ALA A 36 35.94 -1.44 10.09
CA ALA A 36 37.12 -1.63 10.92
C ALA A 36 38.32 -0.87 10.33
N VAL A 37 38.98 -0.06 11.16
CA VAL A 37 40.21 0.68 10.81
C VAL A 37 41.42 -0.04 11.39
N ARG A 38 42.38 -0.39 10.52
CA ARG A 38 43.66 -1.00 10.89
C ARG A 38 44.75 0.08 10.90
N ALA A 39 45.36 0.32 12.05
CA ALA A 39 46.58 1.13 12.17
C ALA A 39 47.80 0.21 12.12
N GLN A 40 48.79 0.54 11.30
CA GLN A 40 50.06 -0.18 11.20
C GLN A 40 51.19 0.76 11.64
N GLN A 41 51.86 0.39 12.73
CA GLN A 41 53.05 1.04 13.25
C GLN A 41 54.24 0.10 12.98
N GLN A 42 55.30 0.60 12.36
CA GLN A 42 56.52 -0.17 12.10
C GLN A 42 57.73 0.64 12.59
N HIS A 43 58.60 -0.06 13.32
CA HIS A 43 59.71 0.47 14.13
C HIS A 43 61.05 0.08 13.48
N GLN A 44 61.94 1.08 13.36
CA GLN A 44 63.44 1.19 13.45
C GLN A 44 64.32 -0.09 13.37
N ASP A 45 65.56 -0.17 12.84
CA ASP A 45 66.72 0.70 12.46
C ASP A 45 67.78 -0.23 11.75
N PRO A 46 69.09 0.07 11.51
CA PRO A 46 69.82 1.23 10.91
C PRO A 46 70.90 0.81 9.83
N ALA A 47 71.52 1.80 9.13
CA ALA A 47 72.96 1.91 8.77
C ALA A 47 73.23 2.66 7.43
N ASP A 48 73.94 3.78 7.57
CA ASP A 48 74.94 4.43 6.70
C ASP A 48 74.65 4.74 5.21
N SER A 49 74.30 6.01 4.93
CA SER A 49 75.19 7.01 4.29
C SER A 49 74.36 8.13 3.62
N GLU A 50 74.68 9.35 4.07
CA GLU A 50 74.49 10.67 3.46
C GLU A 50 73.53 10.81 2.27
N THR A 51 72.45 11.60 2.45
CA THR A 51 72.10 12.72 1.56
C THR A 51 70.88 13.50 2.08
N SER A 52 71.10 14.80 2.27
CA SER A 52 70.15 15.88 1.93
C SER A 52 68.84 16.06 2.71
N SER A 53 68.90 17.01 3.65
CA SER A 53 68.04 18.22 3.69
C SER A 53 66.59 18.16 4.23
N ARG A 54 66.31 19.11 5.14
CA ARG A 54 65.00 19.67 5.54
C ARG A 54 64.14 18.95 6.59
N ARG A 55 64.71 18.35 7.64
CA ARG A 55 63.89 17.87 8.79
C ARG A 55 64.40 18.19 10.20
N ALA A 56 65.47 18.98 10.33
CA ALA A 56 66.08 19.25 11.63
C ALA A 56 65.79 20.66 12.21
N MET A 57 64.90 21.46 11.61
CA MET A 57 64.72 22.88 11.99
C MET A 57 63.26 23.33 12.14
N ILE A 58 62.34 22.44 12.56
CA ILE A 58 60.99 22.87 13.00
C ILE A 58 60.60 22.14 14.29
N SER A 59 61.52 22.10 15.26
CA SER A 59 61.27 21.58 16.61
C SER A 59 61.67 22.59 17.67
N LEU A 60 61.43 23.90 17.46
CA LEU A 60 61.67 24.92 18.50
C LEU A 60 61.03 26.30 18.23
N VAL A 61 59.73 26.41 17.93
CA VAL A 61 59.00 27.68 18.14
C VAL A 61 57.60 27.38 18.67
N ALA A 62 57.55 27.02 19.95
CA ALA A 62 56.42 27.40 20.79
C ALA A 62 56.57 28.88 21.16
N THR A 63 55.47 29.55 21.45
CA THR A 63 55.31 30.96 21.91
C THR A 63 55.38 32.04 20.82
N GLY A 64 54.22 32.67 20.59
CA GLY A 64 54.15 33.95 19.88
C GLY A 64 53.07 34.01 18.82
N LEU A 65 51.79 34.01 19.23
CA LEU A 65 50.74 34.89 18.71
C LEU A 65 49.43 34.56 19.43
N ALA A 66 49.32 35.10 20.65
CA ALA A 66 48.02 35.44 21.22
C ALA A 66 47.46 36.63 20.44
N SER A 67 47.08 36.41 19.17
CA SER A 67 46.16 37.30 18.49
C SER A 67 44.79 37.02 19.08
N ALA A 68 44.29 37.98 19.84
CA ALA A 68 42.97 38.00 20.43
C ALA A 68 41.88 37.95 19.36
N SER A 69 41.70 36.80 18.72
CA SER A 69 40.41 36.44 18.17
C SER A 69 39.57 36.00 19.36
N PHE A 70 38.99 37.01 20.02
CA PHE A 70 37.63 36.84 20.51
C PHE A 70 36.82 36.37 19.30
N VAL A 71 36.77 35.06 19.05
CA VAL A 71 35.58 34.48 18.48
C VAL A 71 34.57 34.76 19.56
N GLN A 72 33.95 35.94 19.49
CA GLN A 72 32.62 36.13 20.01
C GLN A 72 31.90 34.89 19.50
N ALA A 73 31.61 33.97 20.41
CA ALA A 73 30.46 33.13 20.23
C ALA A 73 29.34 34.14 20.01
N VAL A 74 29.08 34.47 18.75
CA VAL A 74 27.81 35.02 18.31
C VAL A 74 26.87 33.86 18.49
N LEU A 75 26.59 33.56 19.76
CA LEU A 75 25.28 33.15 20.21
C LEU A 75 24.40 34.28 19.71
N ALA A 76 24.00 34.17 18.44
CA ALA A 76 22.80 34.77 17.95
C ALA A 76 21.72 34.21 18.87
N GLU A 77 21.46 34.96 19.94
CA GLU A 77 20.32 34.77 20.81
C GLU A 77 19.13 34.71 19.86
N GLY A 78 18.63 33.50 19.62
CA GLY A 78 17.62 33.23 18.63
C GLY A 78 16.37 33.96 19.05
N ARG A 79 16.22 35.22 18.61
CA ARG A 79 15.01 36.00 18.87
C ARG A 79 13.86 35.18 18.29
N PRO A 80 12.92 34.70 19.12
CA PRO A 80 11.82 33.91 18.62
C PRO A 80 11.04 34.80 17.64
N ILE A 81 11.09 34.46 16.36
CA ILE A 81 10.18 35.05 15.38
C ILE A 81 8.79 34.65 15.86
N LYS A 82 7.93 35.63 16.12
CA LYS A 82 6.51 35.39 16.35
C LYS A 82 5.92 34.88 15.04
N VAL A 83 6.08 33.59 14.79
CA VAL A 83 5.25 32.86 13.85
C VAL A 83 3.83 33.01 14.39
N GLY A 84 2.95 33.60 13.59
CA GLY A 84 1.53 33.63 13.90
C GLY A 84 1.03 32.19 14.11
N PRO A 85 -0.13 32.00 14.78
CA PRO A 85 -0.72 30.67 14.86
C PRO A 85 -0.82 30.08 13.44
N PRO A 86 -0.64 28.75 13.28
CA PRO A 86 -0.85 28.12 11.98
C PRO A 86 -2.23 28.54 11.46
N PRO A 87 -2.38 28.72 10.13
CA PRO A 87 -3.70 29.00 9.58
C PRO A 87 -4.67 27.95 10.10
N PRO A 88 -5.91 28.34 10.46
CA PRO A 88 -6.90 27.37 10.90
C PRO A 88 -7.00 26.27 9.83
N PRO A 89 -7.14 24.99 10.22
CA PRO A 89 -7.31 23.91 9.26
C PRO A 89 -8.44 24.31 8.31
N SER A 90 -8.13 24.40 7.03
CA SER A 90 -9.11 24.81 6.02
C SER A 90 -10.13 23.69 5.87
N GLY A 91 -11.40 24.01 6.10
CA GLY A 91 -12.51 23.06 6.21
C GLY A 91 -13.01 22.98 7.65
N GLY A 92 -14.26 23.37 7.88
CA GLY A 92 -14.91 23.44 9.20
C GLY A 92 -15.12 22.11 9.93
N LEU A 93 -14.26 21.11 9.71
CA LEU A 93 -14.26 19.82 10.39
C LEU A 93 -12.81 19.41 10.69
N THR A 94 -12.54 19.03 11.94
CA THR A 94 -11.23 18.62 12.44
C THR A 94 -10.93 17.16 12.10
N GLY A 95 -9.94 16.87 11.25
CA GLY A 95 -9.41 15.51 11.07
C GLY A 95 -8.93 15.18 9.65
N THR A 96 -7.98 14.26 9.55
CA THR A 96 -7.28 13.80 8.33
C THR A 96 -8.17 13.07 7.32
N LEU A 97 -9.21 13.72 6.79
CA LEU A 97 -10.29 13.16 5.97
C LEU A 97 -9.86 12.53 4.63
N ASN A 98 -9.10 11.44 4.70
CA ASN A 98 -8.98 10.40 3.70
C ASN A 98 -8.67 9.01 4.34
N SER A 99 -8.88 8.86 5.65
CA SER A 99 -8.96 7.56 6.35
C SER A 99 -10.25 7.40 7.19
N ASP A 100 -11.17 8.36 7.11
CA ASP A 100 -11.92 8.89 8.27
C ASP A 100 -13.44 9.08 8.01
N GLU A 101 -14.23 8.03 7.78
CA GLU A 101 -15.62 8.09 8.29
C GLU A 101 -15.57 7.57 9.73
N ALA A 102 -15.61 8.50 10.69
CA ALA A 102 -15.74 8.15 12.08
C ALA A 102 -17.04 7.37 12.24
N ARG A 103 -16.95 6.14 12.76
CA ARG A 103 -18.16 5.41 13.09
C ARG A 103 -18.99 6.25 14.06
N ASP A 104 -20.29 6.28 13.87
CA ASP A 104 -21.19 7.11 14.68
C ASP A 104 -20.97 6.87 16.18
N LEU A 105 -20.43 7.88 16.86
CA LEU A 105 -20.06 7.81 18.26
C LEU A 105 -21.26 7.88 19.19
N ASP A 106 -22.41 8.30 18.69
CA ASP A 106 -23.67 8.35 19.41
C ASP A 106 -24.35 6.97 19.42
N LEU A 107 -24.06 6.12 18.42
CA LEU A 107 -24.57 4.76 18.36
C LEU A 107 -23.83 3.82 19.35
N PRO A 108 -24.55 2.85 19.95
CA PRO A 108 -23.96 1.78 20.73
C PRO A 108 -22.89 1.01 19.94
N LEU A 109 -21.86 0.49 20.64
CA LEU A 109 -20.73 -0.20 20.00
C LEU A 109 -21.13 -1.33 19.03
N LYS A 110 -22.27 -1.98 19.24
CA LYS A 110 -22.79 -3.07 18.39
C LYS A 110 -23.38 -2.58 17.06
N GLU A 111 -23.86 -1.34 17.02
CA GLU A 111 -24.55 -0.73 15.87
C GLU A 111 -23.67 0.31 15.16
N ARG A 112 -22.53 0.61 15.77
CA ARG A 112 -21.48 1.47 15.25
C ARG A 112 -20.74 0.78 14.09
N PHE A 113 -21.38 0.71 12.94
CA PHE A 113 -20.79 0.23 11.68
C PHE A 113 -20.10 1.37 10.91
N TYR A 114 -19.15 1.00 10.04
CA TYR A 114 -18.47 1.95 9.15
C TYR A 114 -19.38 2.41 8.01
N LEU A 115 -20.23 1.52 7.48
CA LEU A 115 -21.33 1.88 6.61
C LEU A 115 -22.63 1.80 7.42
N GLN A 116 -23.33 2.92 7.53
CA GLN A 116 -24.65 2.93 8.17
C GLN A 116 -25.70 2.27 7.25
N PRO A 117 -26.60 1.46 7.83
CA PRO A 117 -27.73 0.91 7.09
C PRO A 117 -28.63 2.05 6.62
N LEU A 118 -28.92 2.09 5.32
CA LEU A 118 -29.85 3.05 4.74
C LEU A 118 -31.15 2.36 4.37
N THR A 119 -32.20 3.15 4.15
CA THR A 119 -33.43 2.63 3.57
C THR A 119 -33.15 2.10 2.15
N PRO A 120 -33.92 1.12 1.64
CA PRO A 120 -33.70 0.58 0.30
C PRO A 120 -33.72 1.66 -0.80
N GLU A 121 -34.52 2.71 -0.63
CA GLU A 121 -34.59 3.83 -1.56
C GLU A 121 -33.31 4.68 -1.53
N GLN A 122 -32.83 5.02 -0.34
CA GLN A 122 -31.58 5.77 -0.16
C GLN A 122 -30.37 4.96 -0.64
N ALA A 123 -30.35 3.65 -0.37
CA ALA A 123 -29.33 2.73 -0.87
C ALA A 123 -29.32 2.68 -2.40
N ALA A 124 -30.49 2.69 -3.06
CA ALA A 124 -30.57 2.76 -4.51
C ALA A 124 -30.00 4.07 -5.08
N GLN A 125 -30.19 5.21 -4.38
CA GLN A 125 -29.58 6.48 -4.79
C GLN A 125 -28.06 6.49 -4.60
N ARG A 126 -27.55 5.99 -3.46
CA ARG A 126 -26.11 5.88 -3.23
C ARG A 126 -25.44 4.88 -4.18
N ALA A 127 -26.14 3.82 -4.58
CA ALA A 127 -25.68 2.91 -5.62
C ALA A 127 -25.53 3.61 -6.98
N LYS A 128 -26.43 4.54 -7.33
CA LYS A 128 -26.29 5.35 -8.56
C LYS A 128 -25.07 6.27 -8.50
N VAL A 129 -24.80 6.90 -7.36
CA VAL A 129 -23.60 7.72 -7.15
C VAL A 129 -22.33 6.86 -7.29
N SER A 130 -22.29 5.72 -6.61
CA SER A 130 -21.15 4.79 -6.67
C SER A 130 -20.92 4.28 -8.10
N ALA A 131 -21.98 4.01 -8.85
CA ALA A 131 -21.89 3.60 -10.25
C ALA A 131 -21.29 4.71 -11.14
N GLN A 132 -21.68 5.97 -10.94
CA GLN A 132 -21.11 7.11 -11.67
C GLN A 132 -19.61 7.28 -11.37
N GLU A 133 -19.21 7.10 -10.11
CA GLU A 133 -17.79 7.18 -9.73
C GLU A 133 -16.96 6.05 -10.34
N ILE A 134 -17.50 4.82 -10.42
CA ILE A 134 -16.84 3.70 -11.11
C ILE A 134 -16.63 4.00 -12.60
N VAL A 135 -17.59 4.66 -13.26
CA VAL A 135 -17.41 5.13 -14.65
C VAL A 135 -16.29 6.19 -14.74
N GLY A 136 -16.13 7.03 -13.71
CA GLY A 136 -15.07 8.04 -13.61
C GLY A 136 -13.64 7.47 -13.55
N VAL A 137 -13.48 6.18 -13.18
CA VAL A 137 -12.19 5.48 -13.10
C VAL A 137 -11.48 5.42 -14.46
N LYS A 138 -12.20 5.60 -15.58
CA LYS A 138 -11.63 5.66 -16.93
C LYS A 138 -10.43 6.61 -17.03
N SER A 139 -10.55 7.80 -16.44
CA SER A 139 -9.50 8.82 -16.45
C SER A 139 -8.21 8.35 -15.75
N LEU A 140 -8.33 7.49 -14.74
CA LEU A 140 -7.20 6.91 -14.01
C LEU A 140 -6.56 5.76 -14.81
N VAL A 141 -7.36 4.99 -15.53
CA VAL A 141 -6.89 3.92 -16.44
C VAL A 141 -6.08 4.52 -17.59
N GLU A 142 -6.58 5.59 -18.22
CA GLU A 142 -5.88 6.31 -19.29
C GLU A 142 -4.54 6.89 -18.83
N LYS A 143 -4.50 7.45 -17.61
CA LYS A 143 -3.28 7.94 -16.96
C LYS A 143 -2.34 6.83 -16.45
N LYS A 144 -2.73 5.55 -16.58
CA LYS A 144 -2.00 4.39 -16.05
C LYS A 144 -1.72 4.51 -14.55
N ALA A 145 -2.63 5.15 -13.81
CA ALA A 145 -2.53 5.42 -12.39
C ALA A 145 -3.01 4.22 -11.56
N TRP A 146 -2.40 3.04 -11.77
CA TRP A 146 -2.91 1.74 -11.29
C TRP A 146 -3.25 1.66 -9.80
N PRO A 147 -2.44 2.20 -8.87
CA PRO A 147 -2.80 2.18 -7.45
C PRO A 147 -4.07 2.97 -7.15
N TYR A 148 -4.28 4.09 -7.84
CA TYR A 148 -5.46 4.92 -7.68
C TYR A 148 -6.69 4.25 -8.29
N VAL A 149 -6.54 3.59 -9.45
CA VAL A 149 -7.59 2.75 -10.05
C VAL A 149 -8.07 1.70 -9.04
N GLN A 150 -7.15 0.95 -8.43
CA GLN A 150 -7.51 -0.10 -7.47
C GLN A 150 -8.17 0.46 -6.21
N ASN A 151 -7.59 1.51 -5.63
CA ASN A 151 -8.10 2.05 -4.37
C ASN A 151 -9.51 2.64 -4.55
N ASP A 152 -9.72 3.44 -5.60
CA ASP A 152 -11.03 4.05 -5.85
C ASP A 152 -12.05 2.98 -6.25
N LEU A 153 -11.70 2.07 -7.17
CA LEU A 153 -12.58 0.98 -7.57
C LEU A 153 -13.00 0.08 -6.39
N ARG A 154 -12.06 -0.29 -5.51
CA ARG A 154 -12.37 -1.11 -4.32
C ARG A 154 -13.26 -0.34 -3.34
N LEU A 155 -12.98 0.95 -3.11
CA LEU A 155 -13.81 1.80 -2.26
C LEU A 155 -15.24 1.84 -2.79
N ARG A 156 -15.44 2.19 -4.07
CA ARG A 156 -16.77 2.34 -4.66
C ARG A 156 -17.49 1.00 -4.81
N ALA A 157 -16.77 -0.06 -5.15
CA ALA A 157 -17.33 -1.41 -5.22
C ALA A 157 -17.81 -1.91 -3.84
N SER A 158 -17.12 -1.55 -2.74
CA SER A 158 -17.57 -1.90 -1.39
C SER A 158 -18.90 -1.22 -1.02
N TYR A 159 -19.04 0.09 -1.28
CA TYR A 159 -20.32 0.79 -1.10
C TYR A 159 -21.43 0.16 -1.95
N LEU A 160 -21.16 -0.01 -3.25
CA LEU A 160 -22.12 -0.57 -4.19
C LEU A 160 -22.57 -1.99 -3.78
N ARG A 161 -21.67 -2.82 -3.27
CA ARG A 161 -22.00 -4.19 -2.84
C ARG A 161 -22.93 -4.19 -1.64
N TYR A 162 -22.69 -3.32 -0.67
CA TYR A 162 -23.55 -3.19 0.49
C TYR A 162 -24.94 -2.69 0.09
N ASP A 163 -25.00 -1.64 -0.72
CA ASP A 163 -26.26 -1.03 -1.15
C ASP A 163 -27.09 -1.98 -2.03
N LEU A 164 -26.45 -2.67 -2.99
CA LEU A 164 -27.14 -3.67 -3.81
C LEU A 164 -27.70 -4.80 -2.95
N ASN A 165 -26.97 -5.30 -1.94
CA ASN A 165 -27.51 -6.33 -1.05
C ASN A 165 -28.75 -5.84 -0.28
N THR A 166 -28.75 -4.60 0.18
CA THR A 166 -29.90 -3.96 0.85
C THR A 166 -31.10 -3.86 -0.09
N VAL A 167 -30.90 -3.39 -1.32
CA VAL A 167 -31.98 -3.29 -2.32
C VAL A 167 -32.50 -4.68 -2.71
N ILE A 168 -31.62 -5.64 -2.98
CA ILE A 168 -31.96 -7.04 -3.27
C ILE A 168 -32.78 -7.67 -2.14
N ALA A 169 -32.47 -7.34 -0.89
CA ALA A 169 -33.20 -7.86 0.25
C ALA A 169 -34.65 -7.36 0.30
N ALA A 170 -34.89 -6.10 -0.12
CA ALA A 170 -36.21 -5.47 -0.11
C ALA A 170 -37.10 -5.82 -1.32
N LYS A 171 -36.52 -6.31 -2.43
CA LYS A 171 -37.24 -6.66 -3.66
C LYS A 171 -38.02 -7.99 -3.57
N PRO A 172 -39.12 -8.16 -4.35
CA PRO A 172 -39.90 -9.39 -4.38
C PRO A 172 -39.09 -10.58 -4.93
N LYS A 173 -39.52 -11.81 -4.61
CA LYS A 173 -38.74 -13.05 -4.86
C LYS A 173 -38.32 -13.26 -6.32
N GLU A 174 -39.17 -12.87 -7.28
CA GLU A 174 -38.89 -13.06 -8.71
C GLU A 174 -37.82 -12.08 -9.23
N GLU A 175 -37.89 -10.81 -8.83
CA GLU A 175 -36.87 -9.80 -9.16
C GLU A 175 -35.55 -10.04 -8.41
N LYS A 176 -35.62 -10.63 -7.22
CA LYS A 176 -34.45 -10.88 -6.38
C LYS A 176 -33.43 -11.81 -7.04
N LYS A 177 -33.88 -12.84 -7.75
CA LYS A 177 -32.99 -13.80 -8.42
C LYS A 177 -32.24 -13.14 -9.58
N SER A 178 -32.96 -12.43 -10.45
CA SER A 178 -32.37 -11.76 -11.61
C SER A 178 -31.39 -10.66 -11.18
N LEU A 179 -31.76 -9.84 -10.19
CA LEU A 179 -30.89 -8.76 -9.70
C LEU A 179 -29.64 -9.31 -9.01
N LYS A 180 -29.74 -10.45 -8.30
CA LYS A 180 -28.59 -11.14 -7.71
C LYS A 180 -27.64 -11.69 -8.78
N GLU A 181 -28.16 -12.24 -9.87
CA GLU A 181 -27.33 -12.73 -10.97
C GLU A 181 -26.60 -11.59 -11.69
N LEU A 182 -27.30 -10.50 -12.01
CA LEU A 182 -26.70 -9.30 -12.61
C LEU A 182 -25.63 -8.68 -11.70
N SER A 183 -25.92 -8.57 -10.40
CA SER A 183 -24.94 -8.12 -9.40
C SER A 183 -23.72 -9.04 -9.33
N GLY A 184 -23.92 -10.36 -9.41
CA GLY A 184 -22.83 -11.34 -9.49
C GLY A 184 -21.91 -11.10 -10.69
N LYS A 185 -22.48 -10.97 -11.89
CA LYS A 185 -21.74 -10.67 -13.13
C LYS A 185 -21.01 -9.33 -13.04
N LEU A 186 -21.65 -8.30 -12.50
CA LEU A 186 -21.04 -7.00 -12.27
C LEU A 186 -19.77 -7.11 -11.42
N PHE A 187 -19.85 -7.75 -10.24
CA PHE A 187 -18.69 -7.90 -9.37
C PHE A 187 -17.59 -8.79 -9.97
N GLU A 188 -17.94 -9.76 -10.80
CA GLU A 188 -16.96 -10.54 -11.56
C GLU A 188 -16.16 -9.65 -12.52
N THR A 189 -16.84 -8.80 -13.30
CA THR A 189 -16.15 -7.84 -14.20
C THR A 189 -15.30 -6.82 -13.43
N ILE A 190 -15.79 -6.29 -12.31
CA ILE A 190 -15.05 -5.37 -11.43
C ILE A 190 -13.78 -6.05 -10.89
N ASN A 191 -13.87 -7.32 -10.46
CA ASN A 191 -12.70 -8.07 -9.98
C ASN A 191 -11.68 -8.30 -11.12
N ASN A 192 -12.15 -8.57 -12.33
CA ASN A 192 -11.28 -8.71 -13.50
C ASN A 192 -10.59 -7.39 -13.86
N LEU A 193 -11.28 -6.25 -13.72
CA LEU A 193 -10.70 -4.92 -13.88
C LEU A 193 -9.65 -4.62 -12.79
N ASP A 194 -9.94 -4.93 -11.53
CA ASP A 194 -8.98 -4.79 -10.42
C ASP A 194 -7.71 -5.64 -10.66
N TYR A 195 -7.90 -6.87 -11.16
CA TYR A 195 -6.81 -7.76 -11.54
C TYR A 195 -6.01 -7.19 -12.73
N ALA A 196 -6.67 -6.68 -13.76
CA ALA A 196 -6.01 -6.02 -14.89
C ALA A 196 -5.18 -4.82 -14.44
N ALA A 197 -5.69 -4.02 -13.50
CA ALA A 197 -4.95 -2.94 -12.87
C ALA A 197 -3.76 -3.46 -12.04
N LYS A 198 -3.90 -4.62 -11.39
CA LYS A 198 -2.83 -5.27 -10.61
C LYS A 198 -1.66 -5.70 -11.50
N VAL A 199 -1.96 -6.31 -12.64
CA VAL A 199 -0.96 -6.72 -13.63
C VAL A 199 -0.53 -5.59 -14.56
N LYS A 200 -1.11 -4.38 -14.39
CA LYS A 200 -0.80 -3.16 -15.14
C LYS A 200 -1.03 -3.30 -16.65
N SER A 201 -2.04 -4.08 -17.03
CA SER A 201 -2.37 -4.37 -18.43
C SER A 201 -3.43 -3.40 -18.94
N SER A 202 -3.03 -2.42 -19.76
CA SER A 202 -3.94 -1.43 -20.33
C SER A 202 -5.01 -2.04 -21.23
N SER A 203 -4.64 -2.99 -22.10
CA SER A 203 -5.59 -3.63 -23.02
C SER A 203 -6.66 -4.43 -22.29
N GLN A 204 -6.28 -5.16 -21.24
CA GLN A 204 -7.24 -5.87 -20.39
C GLN A 204 -8.08 -4.90 -19.56
N ALA A 205 -7.48 -3.84 -19.02
CA ALA A 205 -8.21 -2.85 -18.21
C ALA A 205 -9.28 -2.13 -19.04
N GLU A 206 -8.99 -1.75 -20.29
CA GLU A 206 -9.96 -1.13 -21.20
C GLU A 206 -11.11 -2.08 -21.57
N LYS A 207 -10.77 -3.35 -21.85
CA LYS A 207 -11.76 -4.40 -22.12
C LYS A 207 -12.71 -4.58 -20.93
N TYR A 208 -12.16 -4.85 -19.74
CA TYR A 208 -12.97 -5.08 -18.55
C TYR A 208 -13.71 -3.83 -18.09
N TYR A 209 -13.15 -2.64 -18.33
CA TYR A 209 -13.88 -1.38 -18.13
C TYR A 209 -15.14 -1.30 -18.97
N ALA A 210 -15.07 -1.61 -20.27
CA ALA A 210 -16.25 -1.62 -21.14
C ALA A 210 -17.30 -2.64 -20.67
N GLU A 211 -16.86 -3.84 -20.27
CA GLU A 211 -17.73 -4.87 -19.70
C GLU A 211 -18.38 -4.41 -18.38
N THR A 212 -17.62 -3.77 -17.49
CA THR A 212 -18.14 -3.21 -16.23
C THR A 212 -19.17 -2.10 -16.48
N VAL A 213 -18.95 -1.22 -17.45
CA VAL A 213 -19.93 -0.17 -17.81
C VAL A 213 -21.23 -0.80 -18.32
N SER A 214 -21.15 -1.84 -19.16
CA SER A 214 -22.33 -2.58 -19.62
C SER A 214 -23.08 -3.22 -18.45
N ALA A 215 -22.38 -3.94 -17.59
CA ALA A 215 -22.98 -4.61 -16.43
C ALA A 215 -23.58 -3.62 -15.42
N LEU A 216 -22.97 -2.44 -15.25
CA LEU A 216 -23.51 -1.36 -14.42
C LEU A 216 -24.83 -0.86 -14.99
N ASN A 217 -24.92 -0.62 -16.30
CA ASN A 217 -26.16 -0.18 -16.93
C ASN A 217 -27.29 -1.21 -16.76
N ASP A 218 -26.97 -2.51 -16.89
CA ASP A 218 -27.95 -3.58 -16.68
C ASP A 218 -28.49 -3.61 -15.24
N VAL A 219 -27.63 -3.37 -14.24
CA VAL A 219 -28.03 -3.28 -12.84
C VAL A 219 -28.83 -2.01 -12.56
N LEU A 220 -28.37 -0.85 -13.06
CA LEU A 220 -29.05 0.44 -12.89
C LEU A 220 -30.47 0.42 -13.49
N ALA A 221 -30.66 -0.26 -14.61
CA ALA A 221 -31.98 -0.45 -15.23
C ALA A 221 -32.98 -1.24 -14.36
N LYS A 222 -32.50 -1.97 -13.34
CA LYS A 222 -33.35 -2.69 -12.37
C LYS A 222 -33.52 -1.94 -11.04
N LEU A 223 -32.75 -0.87 -10.83
CA LEU A 223 -32.83 0.02 -9.66
C LEU A 223 -33.72 1.25 -9.92
N GLY A 224 -34.09 1.50 -11.18
CA GLY A 224 -35.00 2.56 -11.62
C GLY A 224 -36.45 2.13 -11.64
#